data_AF-A0A368GAG6-F1
#
_entry.id   AF-A0A368GAG6-F1
#
_cell.length_a   1.000
_cell.length_b   1.000
_cell.length_c   1.000
_cell.angle_alpha   90.00
_cell.angle_beta   90.00
_cell.angle_gamma   90.00
#
_symmetry.space_group_name_H-M   'P 1'
#
loop_
_entity.id
_entity.type
_entity.pdbx_description
1 polymer ?
#
loop_
_entity_poly.entity_id
_entity_poly.type
_entity_poly.pdbx_seq_one_letter_code
_entity_poly.pdbx_strand_id
1 'polypeptide(L)'
;MNSAVEWYEKVLCFHRFWSVDDSMIHTEYSALRSIVVTNHEETIKMPINEPAMGKKAVSQIQEYVDYYGGAGVQHIALNTSNIITAIEALRARGVEFLTIPKSYYDNLRARLKQSGVKVAEDMDHLQKLHILVDFDENGYLLQIFSKPCEDRPTLFIEIIQRHNHQGFGAGNFKALFESIELEQNERGNLFYEDVATGGKKI
;
A
#
# COMPACT_ATOMS: atom_id res chain seq x y z
N MET A 1 14.62 2.26 8.93
CA MET A 1 13.33 2.43 9.64
C MET A 1 13.50 2.78 11.11
N ASN A 2 14.23 1.99 11.93
CA ASN A 2 14.26 2.17 13.39
C ASN A 2 14.65 3.58 13.86
N SER A 3 15.67 4.20 13.26
CA SER A 3 16.07 5.58 13.60
C SER A 3 14.98 6.61 13.32
N ALA A 4 14.22 6.44 12.23
CA ALA A 4 13.10 7.31 11.90
C ALA A 4 11.93 7.11 12.88
N VAL A 5 11.61 5.88 13.24
CA VAL A 5 10.59 5.54 14.26
C VAL A 5 10.95 6.14 15.62
N GLU A 6 12.19 5.96 16.06
CA GLU A 6 12.68 6.49 17.35
C GLU A 6 12.59 8.02 17.42
N TRP A 7 12.70 8.72 16.30
CA TRP A 7 12.51 10.17 16.26
C TRP A 7 11.07 10.55 16.66
N TYR A 8 10.05 9.88 16.11
CA TYR A 8 8.65 10.11 16.50
C TYR A 8 8.40 9.77 17.97
N GLU A 9 8.97 8.66 18.46
CA GLU A 9 8.84 8.22 19.85
C GLU A 9 9.48 9.22 20.82
N LYS A 10 10.72 9.65 20.56
CA LYS A 10 11.51 10.48 21.49
C LYS A 10 11.16 11.96 21.43
N VAL A 11 10.83 12.49 20.24
CA VAL A 11 10.62 13.93 20.04
C VAL A 11 9.15 14.31 20.14
N LEU A 12 8.25 13.45 19.65
CA LEU A 12 6.81 13.75 19.58
C LEU A 12 5.97 12.92 20.56
N CYS A 13 6.60 12.04 21.35
CA CYS A 13 5.93 11.13 22.28
C CYS A 13 4.89 10.22 21.58
N PHE A 14 5.15 9.86 20.33
CA PHE A 14 4.35 8.85 19.63
C PHE A 14 4.67 7.46 20.19
N HIS A 15 3.80 6.50 19.90
CA HIS A 15 4.03 5.10 20.23
C HIS A 15 3.84 4.21 18.99
N ARG A 16 4.41 3.00 19.03
CA ARG A 16 4.20 2.00 17.96
C ARG A 16 2.79 1.47 18.06
N PHE A 17 2.06 1.60 16.97
CA PHE A 17 0.69 1.12 16.86
C PHE A 17 0.63 -0.28 16.24
N TRP A 18 1.42 -0.49 15.20
CA TRP A 18 1.41 -1.73 14.43
C TRP A 18 2.76 -1.94 13.74
N SER A 19 3.12 -3.19 13.48
CA SER A 19 4.33 -3.52 12.73
C SER A 19 4.12 -4.78 11.90
N VAL A 20 4.77 -4.82 10.75
CA VAL A 20 4.83 -5.96 9.84
C VAL A 20 6.25 -6.14 9.37
N ASP A 21 6.68 -7.39 9.32
CA ASP A 21 7.98 -7.79 8.82
C ASP A 21 7.87 -8.51 7.47
N ASP A 22 9.03 -8.91 6.94
CA ASP A 22 9.20 -9.57 5.66
C ASP A 22 8.66 -11.02 5.63
N SER A 23 8.30 -11.59 6.78
CA SER A 23 7.56 -12.86 6.83
C SER A 23 6.08 -12.66 6.51
N MET A 24 5.53 -11.48 6.78
CA MET A 24 4.12 -11.15 6.55
C MET A 24 3.85 -10.46 5.21
N ILE A 25 4.75 -9.55 4.79
CA ILE A 25 4.60 -8.79 3.54
C ILE A 25 5.76 -9.11 2.59
N HIS A 26 5.51 -10.05 1.69
CA HIS A 26 6.42 -10.43 0.61
C HIS A 26 5.66 -10.95 -0.61
N THR A 27 6.21 -10.74 -1.79
CA THR A 27 5.94 -11.56 -2.99
C THR A 27 6.96 -12.69 -3.08
N GLU A 28 6.90 -13.45 -4.17
CA GLU A 28 8.00 -14.33 -4.56
C GLU A 28 9.33 -13.57 -4.76
N TYR A 29 9.25 -12.29 -5.15
CA TYR A 29 10.39 -11.54 -5.66
C TYR A 29 10.93 -10.48 -4.71
N SER A 30 10.09 -9.80 -3.93
CA SER A 30 10.51 -8.69 -3.06
C SER A 30 9.71 -8.65 -1.74
N ALA A 31 10.15 -7.82 -0.78
CA ALA A 31 9.50 -7.66 0.53
C ALA A 31 9.75 -6.25 1.11
N LEU A 32 9.03 -5.91 2.18
CA LEU A 32 9.27 -4.70 2.97
C LEU A 32 9.03 -4.96 4.45
N ARG A 33 9.55 -4.06 5.29
CA ARG A 33 9.18 -3.95 6.70
C ARG A 33 8.50 -2.62 6.95
N SER A 34 7.50 -2.60 7.82
CA SER A 34 6.78 -1.38 8.18
C SER A 34 6.55 -1.30 9.69
N ILE A 35 6.74 -0.11 10.25
CA ILE A 35 6.28 0.24 11.59
C ILE A 35 5.38 1.45 11.48
N VAL A 36 4.17 1.34 12.01
CA VAL A 36 3.25 2.46 12.17
C VAL A 36 3.47 3.09 13.52
N VAL A 37 3.80 4.37 13.52
CA VAL A 37 3.80 5.22 14.73
C VAL A 37 2.55 6.08 14.78
N THR A 38 2.07 6.36 15.99
CA THR A 38 0.84 7.11 16.20
C THR A 38 0.92 8.00 17.45
N ASN A 39 0.17 9.11 17.46
CA ASN A 39 0.01 9.93 18.68
C ASN A 39 -0.84 9.19 19.72
N HIS A 40 -0.89 9.73 20.95
CA HIS A 40 -1.60 9.11 22.07
C HIS A 40 -3.08 8.81 21.78
N GLU A 41 -3.79 9.74 21.11
CA GLU A 41 -5.21 9.60 20.77
C GLU A 41 -5.44 8.80 19.48
N GLU A 42 -4.37 8.30 18.85
CA GLU A 42 -4.38 7.53 17.61
C GLU A 42 -5.07 8.20 16.40
N THR A 43 -5.07 9.52 16.37
CA THR A 43 -5.67 10.33 15.29
C THR A 43 -4.68 10.64 14.17
N ILE A 44 -3.37 10.57 14.43
CA ILE A 44 -2.28 10.75 13.46
C ILE A 44 -1.54 9.43 13.34
N LYS A 45 -1.60 8.80 12.17
CA LYS A 45 -1.02 7.48 11.89
C LYS A 45 0.03 7.60 10.78
N MET A 46 1.27 7.23 11.07
CA MET A 46 2.40 7.35 10.13
C MET A 46 3.10 6.00 9.93
N PRO A 47 2.79 5.27 8.85
CA PRO A 47 3.57 4.10 8.44
C PRO A 47 4.97 4.50 7.98
N ILE A 48 6.00 3.85 8.54
CA ILE A 48 7.40 4.05 8.19
C ILE A 48 7.93 2.74 7.62
N ASN A 49 8.37 2.76 6.36
CA ASN A 49 8.81 1.57 5.63
C ASN A 49 10.34 1.53 5.48
N GLU A 50 10.90 0.33 5.39
CA GLU A 50 12.25 0.09 4.86
C GLU A 50 12.26 -1.10 3.89
N PRO A 51 13.20 -1.12 2.93
CA PRO A 51 13.36 -2.27 2.06
C PRO A 51 13.79 -3.49 2.89
N ALA A 52 13.21 -4.65 2.59
CA ALA A 52 13.69 -5.92 3.14
C ALA A 52 14.79 -6.49 2.23
N MET A 53 15.94 -6.83 2.81
CA MET A 53 17.09 -7.38 2.08
C MET A 53 16.94 -8.90 1.87
N GLY A 54 17.43 -9.41 0.73
CA GLY A 54 17.62 -10.86 0.53
C GLY A 54 16.54 -11.60 -0.27
N LYS A 55 15.72 -10.90 -1.05
CA LYS A 55 14.80 -11.51 -2.04
C LYS A 55 15.36 -11.36 -3.47
N LYS A 56 14.73 -12.01 -4.45
CA LYS A 56 15.24 -12.13 -5.84
C LYS A 56 15.22 -10.82 -6.65
N ALA A 57 14.49 -9.80 -6.18
CA ALA A 57 14.25 -8.53 -6.87
C ALA A 57 14.42 -7.32 -5.94
N VAL A 58 14.51 -6.14 -6.54
CA VAL A 58 14.63 -4.86 -5.83
C VAL A 58 13.28 -4.50 -5.19
N SER A 59 13.28 -4.25 -3.89
CA SER A 59 12.08 -3.77 -3.18
C SER A 59 11.62 -2.43 -3.75
N GLN A 60 10.31 -2.28 -3.95
CA GLN A 60 9.70 -0.99 -4.35
C GLN A 60 10.08 0.18 -3.41
N ILE A 61 10.41 -0.10 -2.13
CA ILE A 61 10.87 0.92 -1.19
C ILE A 61 12.28 1.40 -1.57
N GLN A 62 13.12 0.51 -2.09
CA GLN A 62 14.42 0.87 -2.63
C GLN A 62 14.27 1.67 -3.93
N GLU A 63 13.39 1.25 -4.85
CA GLU A 63 13.06 2.04 -6.07
C GLU A 63 12.65 3.48 -5.69
N TYR A 64 11.77 3.65 -4.71
CA TYR A 64 11.41 4.97 -4.20
C TYR A 64 12.62 5.78 -3.77
N VAL A 65 13.49 5.21 -2.90
CA VAL A 65 14.66 5.90 -2.36
C VAL A 65 15.62 6.33 -3.47
N ASP A 66 15.80 5.50 -4.48
CA ASP A 66 16.71 5.76 -5.59
C ASP A 66 16.22 6.90 -6.49
N TYR A 67 14.93 6.93 -6.83
CA TYR A 67 14.36 7.98 -7.67
C TYR A 67 14.04 9.29 -6.90
N TYR A 68 13.76 9.18 -5.60
CA TYR A 68 13.57 10.34 -4.72
C TYR A 68 14.90 10.98 -4.30
N GLY A 69 15.96 10.19 -4.20
CA GLY A 69 17.28 10.61 -3.73
C GLY A 69 17.45 10.54 -2.20
N GLY A 70 16.67 9.70 -1.51
CA GLY A 70 16.71 9.54 -0.07
C GLY A 70 15.37 9.14 0.55
N ALA A 71 15.25 9.30 1.88
CA ALA A 71 13.99 9.08 2.59
C ALA A 71 12.98 10.20 2.29
N GLY A 72 11.69 9.87 2.24
CA GLY A 72 10.62 10.82 1.97
C GLY A 72 9.23 10.23 2.17
N VAL A 73 8.20 11.03 1.83
CA VAL A 73 6.80 10.60 1.87
C VAL A 73 6.48 9.84 0.58
N GLN A 74 6.13 8.57 0.73
CA GLN A 74 5.76 7.71 -0.41
C GLN A 74 4.30 7.94 -0.85
N HIS A 75 3.37 7.97 0.10
CA HIS A 75 1.98 8.20 -0.22
C HIS A 75 1.23 8.94 0.88
N ILE A 76 0.08 9.51 0.49
CA ILE A 76 -0.86 10.17 1.38
C ILE A 76 -2.23 9.53 1.18
N ALA A 77 -2.83 9.03 2.26
CA ALA A 77 -4.16 8.44 2.25
C ALA A 77 -5.25 9.47 2.55
N LEU A 78 -6.22 9.58 1.63
CA LEU A 78 -7.34 10.50 1.70
C LEU A 78 -8.63 9.74 2.01
N ASN A 79 -9.21 10.01 3.18
CA ASN A 79 -10.43 9.33 3.61
C ASN A 79 -11.68 9.89 2.93
N THR A 80 -12.59 9.03 2.51
CA THR A 80 -13.90 9.37 1.94
C THR A 80 -15.01 8.56 2.61
N SER A 81 -16.23 9.10 2.62
CA SER A 81 -17.44 8.39 3.07
C SER A 81 -18.16 7.66 1.92
N ASN A 82 -17.73 7.87 0.67
CA ASN A 82 -18.26 7.16 -0.50
C ASN A 82 -17.15 7.02 -1.56
N ILE A 83 -16.47 5.88 -1.53
CA ILE A 83 -15.31 5.58 -2.34
C ILE A 83 -15.72 5.32 -3.79
N ILE A 84 -16.86 4.67 -4.04
CA ILE A 84 -17.34 4.42 -5.40
C ILE A 84 -17.48 5.74 -6.17
N THR A 85 -18.25 6.68 -5.61
CA THR A 85 -18.44 7.99 -6.23
C THR A 85 -17.12 8.78 -6.33
N ALA A 86 -16.26 8.69 -5.32
CA ALA A 86 -14.95 9.35 -5.36
C ALA A 86 -14.07 8.82 -6.50
N ILE A 87 -13.98 7.50 -6.66
CA ILE A 87 -13.14 6.89 -7.71
C ILE A 87 -13.71 7.12 -9.10
N GLU A 88 -15.04 7.03 -9.27
CA GLU A 88 -15.69 7.40 -10.53
C GLU A 88 -15.37 8.85 -10.93
N ALA A 89 -15.48 9.78 -9.98
CA ALA A 89 -15.19 11.19 -10.23
C ALA A 89 -13.70 11.45 -10.50
N LEU A 90 -12.79 10.79 -9.79
CA LEU A 90 -11.34 10.92 -9.99
C LEU A 90 -10.93 10.37 -11.35
N ARG A 91 -11.43 9.20 -11.74
CA ARG A 91 -11.17 8.63 -13.08
C ARG A 91 -11.74 9.52 -14.20
N ALA A 92 -12.94 10.07 -14.03
CA ALA A 92 -13.53 11.01 -14.99
C ALA A 92 -12.70 12.29 -15.15
N ARG A 93 -11.88 12.65 -14.14
CA ARG A 93 -10.96 13.79 -14.16
C ARG A 93 -9.54 13.42 -14.61
N GLY A 94 -9.31 12.18 -15.04
CA GLY A 94 -8.04 11.72 -15.58
C GLY A 94 -7.06 11.14 -14.56
N VAL A 95 -7.47 10.89 -13.31
CA VAL A 95 -6.60 10.21 -12.34
C VAL A 95 -6.50 8.73 -12.71
N GLU A 96 -5.27 8.25 -12.86
CA GLU A 96 -4.95 6.85 -13.08
C GLU A 96 -4.73 6.11 -11.76
N PHE A 97 -5.20 4.87 -11.70
CA PHE A 97 -5.08 4.00 -10.54
C PHE A 97 -4.45 2.67 -10.93
N LEU A 98 -3.82 2.02 -9.96
CA LEU A 98 -3.28 0.68 -10.11
C LEU A 98 -4.38 -0.31 -10.50
N THR A 99 -4.00 -1.31 -11.29
CA THR A 99 -4.88 -2.38 -11.73
C THR A 99 -4.75 -3.57 -10.78
N ILE A 100 -5.89 -4.09 -10.32
CA ILE A 100 -5.94 -5.28 -9.46
C ILE A 100 -6.40 -6.49 -10.29
N PRO A 101 -5.70 -7.65 -10.22
CA PRO A 101 -6.05 -8.82 -11.00
C PRO A 101 -7.39 -9.43 -10.59
N LYS A 102 -8.11 -10.04 -11.55
CA LYS A 102 -9.41 -10.68 -11.28
C LYS A 102 -9.34 -11.75 -10.18
N SER A 103 -8.23 -12.50 -10.12
CA SER A 103 -8.01 -13.56 -9.12
C SER A 103 -8.11 -13.05 -7.67
N TYR A 104 -7.75 -11.78 -7.43
CA TYR A 104 -7.92 -11.15 -6.11
C TYR A 104 -9.40 -11.15 -5.70
N TYR A 105 -10.31 -10.75 -6.59
CA TYR A 105 -11.75 -10.66 -6.30
C TYR A 105 -12.42 -12.02 -6.16
N ASP A 106 -11.95 -13.02 -6.92
CA ASP A 106 -12.39 -14.41 -6.80
C ASP A 106 -12.02 -14.95 -5.39
N ASN A 107 -10.78 -14.72 -4.94
CA ASN A 107 -10.30 -15.09 -3.61
C ASN A 107 -11.02 -14.31 -2.49
N LEU A 108 -11.22 -13.00 -2.67
CA LEU A 108 -11.94 -12.14 -1.73
C LEU A 108 -13.38 -12.62 -1.52
N ARG A 109 -14.10 -12.98 -2.59
CA ARG A 109 -15.45 -13.56 -2.50
C ARG A 109 -15.46 -14.86 -1.72
N ALA A 110 -14.44 -15.71 -1.89
CA ALA A 110 -14.32 -16.95 -1.12
C ALA A 110 -14.09 -16.68 0.38
N ARG A 111 -13.21 -15.74 0.71
CA ARG A 111 -12.94 -15.32 2.10
C ARG A 111 -14.18 -14.70 2.77
N LEU A 112 -14.89 -13.81 2.07
CA LEU A 112 -16.10 -13.16 2.58
C LEU A 112 -17.22 -14.16 2.87
N LYS A 113 -17.39 -15.19 2.04
CA LYS A 113 -18.36 -16.29 2.29
C LYS A 113 -18.09 -17.06 3.58
N GLN A 114 -16.84 -17.08 4.03
CA GLN A 114 -16.42 -17.73 5.28
C GLN A 114 -16.44 -16.77 6.47
N SER A 115 -16.67 -15.47 6.24
CA SER A 115 -16.66 -14.42 7.26
C SER A 115 -18.07 -14.01 7.67
N GLY A 116 -18.22 -13.46 8.87
CA GLY A 116 -19.46 -12.79 9.30
C GLY A 116 -19.63 -11.38 8.74
N VAL A 117 -18.61 -10.83 8.09
CA VAL A 117 -18.58 -9.45 7.60
C VAL A 117 -19.42 -9.31 6.35
N LYS A 118 -20.25 -8.26 6.31
CA LYS A 118 -21.01 -7.88 5.13
C LYS A 118 -20.51 -6.54 4.60
N VAL A 119 -19.86 -6.59 3.45
CA VAL A 119 -19.52 -5.39 2.67
C VAL A 119 -20.81 -4.82 2.08
N ALA A 120 -21.11 -3.56 2.37
CA ALA A 120 -22.35 -2.91 1.94
C ALA A 120 -22.32 -2.54 0.44
N GLU A 121 -21.13 -2.25 -0.09
CA GLU A 121 -20.90 -1.91 -1.48
C GLU A 121 -21.04 -3.12 -2.41
N ASP A 122 -21.49 -2.88 -3.64
CA ASP A 122 -21.59 -3.92 -4.67
C ASP A 122 -20.21 -4.44 -5.05
N MET A 123 -20.00 -5.75 -4.85
CA MET A 123 -18.71 -6.39 -5.06
C MET A 123 -18.26 -6.40 -6.53
N ASP A 124 -19.19 -6.40 -7.49
CA ASP A 124 -18.85 -6.35 -8.92
C ASP A 124 -18.47 -4.91 -9.31
N HIS A 125 -19.09 -3.91 -8.67
CA HIS A 125 -18.72 -2.52 -8.83
C HIS A 125 -17.34 -2.21 -8.23
N LEU A 126 -17.05 -2.71 -7.02
CA LEU A 126 -15.71 -2.60 -6.43
C LEU A 126 -14.65 -3.23 -7.34
N GLN A 127 -14.95 -4.39 -7.92
CA GLN A 127 -14.07 -5.06 -8.87
C GLN A 127 -13.84 -4.24 -10.14
N LYS A 128 -14.90 -3.68 -10.73
CA LYS A 128 -14.80 -2.83 -11.92
C LYS A 128 -13.93 -1.59 -11.67
N LEU A 129 -13.96 -1.06 -10.45
CA LEU A 129 -13.18 0.13 -10.08
C LEU A 129 -11.76 -0.19 -9.59
N HIS A 130 -11.40 -1.47 -9.45
CA HIS A 130 -10.15 -1.94 -8.86
C HIS A 130 -9.96 -1.54 -7.38
N ILE A 131 -11.05 -1.47 -6.62
CA ILE A 131 -11.02 -1.18 -5.17
C ILE A 131 -10.72 -2.46 -4.40
N LEU A 132 -9.74 -2.40 -3.50
CA LEU A 132 -9.34 -3.46 -2.58
C LEU A 132 -10.22 -3.45 -1.33
N VAL A 133 -10.44 -4.61 -0.73
CA VAL A 133 -11.21 -4.81 0.51
C VAL A 133 -10.40 -5.66 1.48
N ASP A 134 -10.16 -5.12 2.68
CA ASP A 134 -9.72 -5.91 3.83
C ASP A 134 -10.76 -5.84 4.93
N PHE A 135 -10.79 -6.83 5.80
CA PHE A 135 -11.80 -6.92 6.85
C PHE A 135 -11.31 -7.71 8.05
N ASP A 136 -11.89 -7.39 9.20
CA ASP A 136 -11.70 -8.08 10.47
C ASP A 136 -13.07 -8.41 11.08
N GLU A 137 -13.10 -8.86 12.33
CA GLU A 137 -14.36 -9.21 13.00
C GLU A 137 -15.27 -7.99 13.28
N ASN A 138 -14.71 -6.78 13.27
CA ASN A 138 -15.40 -5.55 13.66
C ASN A 138 -15.92 -4.76 12.46
N GLY A 139 -15.29 -4.89 11.29
CA GLY A 139 -15.58 -4.06 10.14
C GLY A 139 -14.73 -4.37 8.92
N TYR A 140 -14.75 -3.43 7.96
CA TYR A 140 -13.98 -3.55 6.72
C TYR A 140 -13.42 -2.21 6.26
N LEU A 141 -12.44 -2.31 5.36
CA LEU A 141 -11.65 -1.23 4.82
C LEU A 141 -11.65 -1.32 3.30
N LEU A 142 -11.97 -0.22 2.63
CA LEU A 142 -11.86 -0.08 1.18
C LEU A 142 -10.67 0.80 0.85
N GLN A 143 -9.81 0.37 -0.07
CA GLN A 143 -8.59 1.08 -0.45
C GLN A 143 -8.36 1.01 -1.95
N ILE A 144 -7.78 2.06 -2.53
CA ILE A 144 -7.27 2.05 -3.89
C ILE A 144 -6.13 3.06 -4.00
N PHE A 145 -5.17 2.77 -4.86
CA PHE A 145 -3.92 3.51 -4.98
C PHE A 145 -3.80 4.07 -6.40
N SER A 146 -3.45 5.35 -6.49
CA SER A 146 -3.16 5.99 -7.76
C SER A 146 -1.85 5.43 -8.35
N LYS A 147 -1.64 5.64 -9.64
CA LYS A 147 -0.27 5.66 -10.18
C LYS A 147 0.53 6.83 -9.56
N PRO A 148 1.88 6.84 -9.69
CA PRO A 148 2.67 7.99 -9.28
C PRO A 148 2.13 9.30 -9.86
N CYS A 149 2.13 10.37 -9.05
CA CYS A 149 1.62 11.69 -9.45
C CYS A 149 2.59 12.46 -10.36
N GLU A 150 3.78 11.90 -10.58
CA GLU A 150 4.86 12.45 -11.37
C GLU A 150 5.54 11.31 -12.14
N ASP A 151 6.43 11.65 -13.09
CA ASP A 151 7.13 10.64 -13.91
C ASP A 151 8.03 9.72 -13.08
N ARG A 152 8.52 10.22 -11.93
CA ARG A 152 9.31 9.43 -10.99
C ARG A 152 8.39 8.49 -10.20
N PRO A 153 8.78 7.22 -9.97
CA PRO A 153 8.00 6.26 -9.17
C PRO A 153 8.10 6.57 -7.66
N THR A 154 7.68 7.78 -7.28
CA THR A 154 7.86 8.35 -5.94
C THR A 154 6.53 8.57 -5.25
N LEU A 155 5.95 9.78 -5.34
CA LEU A 155 4.72 10.11 -4.61
C LEU A 155 3.48 9.55 -5.33
N PHE A 156 2.62 8.86 -4.59
CA PHE A 156 1.27 8.49 -5.03
C PHE A 156 0.22 8.77 -3.97
N ILE A 157 -1.06 8.63 -4.31
CA ILE A 157 -2.19 8.89 -3.42
C ILE A 157 -2.97 7.61 -3.18
N GLU A 158 -3.41 7.41 -1.94
CA GLU A 158 -4.37 6.39 -1.57
C GLU A 158 -5.73 7.05 -1.31
N ILE A 159 -6.81 6.43 -1.79
CA ILE A 159 -8.17 6.76 -1.37
C ILE A 159 -8.68 5.63 -0.50
N ILE A 160 -9.17 5.98 0.69
CA ILE A 160 -9.55 5.02 1.72
C ILE A 160 -10.95 5.31 2.25
N GLN A 161 -11.72 4.25 2.54
CA GLN A 161 -12.99 4.35 3.25
C GLN A 161 -13.06 3.29 4.34
N ARG A 162 -13.39 3.73 5.55
CA ARG A 162 -13.43 2.90 6.76
C ARG A 162 -14.86 2.62 7.18
N HIS A 163 -15.18 1.35 7.36
CA HIS A 163 -16.43 0.91 7.99
C HIS A 163 -16.09 0.16 9.27
N ASN A 164 -16.09 0.87 10.39
CA ASN A 164 -15.74 0.33 11.72
C ASN A 164 -14.40 -0.43 11.77
N HIS A 165 -13.43 0.00 10.98
CA HIS A 165 -12.11 -0.63 10.87
C HIS A 165 -10.99 0.41 11.04
N GLN A 166 -10.18 0.25 12.10
CA GLN A 166 -9.11 1.20 12.46
C GLN A 166 -7.71 0.76 12.00
N GLY A 167 -7.57 -0.47 11.50
CA GLY A 167 -6.30 -1.00 11.00
C GLY A 167 -5.89 -0.47 9.62
N PHE A 168 -4.84 -1.06 9.03
CA PHE A 168 -4.23 -0.59 7.78
C PHE A 168 -4.43 -1.53 6.59
N GLY A 169 -5.19 -2.61 6.76
CA GLY A 169 -5.48 -3.53 5.68
C GLY A 169 -4.30 -4.46 5.38
N ALA A 170 -3.77 -5.20 6.35
CA ALA A 170 -2.64 -6.11 6.16
C ALA A 170 -2.87 -7.12 5.02
N GLY A 171 -4.13 -7.55 4.82
CA GLY A 171 -4.52 -8.39 3.70
C GLY A 171 -4.49 -7.65 2.35
N ASN A 172 -4.79 -6.35 2.34
CA ASN A 172 -4.67 -5.50 1.15
C ASN A 172 -3.21 -5.18 0.82
N PHE A 173 -2.32 -5.08 1.81
CA PHE A 173 -0.89 -4.80 1.59
C PHE A 173 -0.27 -5.78 0.61
N LYS A 174 -0.60 -7.08 0.68
CA LYS A 174 -0.08 -8.05 -0.27
C LYS A 174 -0.55 -7.80 -1.71
N ALA A 175 -1.85 -7.56 -1.90
CA ALA A 175 -2.42 -7.30 -3.22
C ALA A 175 -1.92 -5.97 -3.82
N LEU A 176 -1.76 -4.94 -2.98
CA LEU A 176 -1.10 -3.70 -3.34
C LEU A 176 0.34 -3.94 -3.80
N PHE A 177 1.09 -4.69 -3.00
CA PHE A 177 2.50 -4.97 -3.25
C PHE A 177 2.69 -5.73 -4.57
N GLU A 178 1.88 -6.76 -4.83
CA GLU A 178 1.85 -7.46 -6.13
C GLU A 178 1.53 -6.51 -7.30
N SER A 179 0.62 -5.55 -7.10
CA SER A 179 0.21 -4.61 -8.17
C SER A 179 1.28 -3.54 -8.45
N ILE A 180 1.97 -3.04 -7.42
CA ILE A 180 3.10 -2.11 -7.61
C ILE A 180 4.29 -2.84 -8.23
N GLU A 181 4.55 -4.09 -7.84
CA GLU A 181 5.62 -4.91 -8.41
C GLU A 181 5.41 -5.14 -9.92
N LEU A 182 4.15 -5.34 -10.36
CA LEU A 182 3.80 -5.39 -11.78
C LEU A 182 4.18 -4.09 -12.51
N GLU A 183 3.82 -2.93 -11.96
CA GLU A 183 4.17 -1.64 -12.56
C GLU A 183 5.69 -1.37 -12.51
N GLN A 184 6.38 -1.80 -11.46
CA GLN A 184 7.84 -1.74 -11.35
C GLN A 184 8.50 -2.59 -12.45
N ASN A 185 7.93 -3.76 -12.74
CA ASN A 185 8.38 -4.60 -13.84
C ASN A 185 8.11 -3.96 -15.22
N GLU A 186 6.97 -3.29 -15.40
CA GLU A 186 6.67 -2.53 -16.62
C GLU A 186 7.65 -1.36 -16.84
N ARG A 187 8.10 -0.71 -15.76
CA ARG A 187 9.18 0.29 -15.80
C ARG A 187 10.55 -0.32 -16.07
N GLY A 188 10.71 -1.63 -15.89
CA GLY A 188 11.98 -2.35 -16.03
C GLY A 188 12.88 -2.26 -14.79
N ASN A 189 12.31 -1.89 -13.63
CA ASN A 189 13.03 -1.56 -12.41
C ASN A 189 13.03 -2.70 -11.37
N LEU A 190 12.45 -3.86 -11.72
CA LEU A 190 12.35 -5.00 -10.81
C LEU A 190 13.70 -5.73 -10.62
N PHE A 191 14.62 -5.59 -11.59
CA PHE A 191 15.96 -6.18 -11.55
C PHE A 191 17.04 -5.10 -11.76
N TYR A 192 17.85 -4.84 -10.72
CA TYR A 192 19.10 -4.09 -10.83
C TYR A 192 20.22 -4.82 -10.08
N GLU A 193 21.40 -4.92 -10.70
CA GLU A 193 22.61 -5.40 -10.00
C GLU A 193 23.20 -4.34 -9.06
N ASP A 194 23.09 -3.04 -9.38
CA ASP A 194 23.60 -1.95 -8.53
C ASP A 194 22.93 -0.60 -8.88
N VAL A 195 22.11 -0.07 -7.96
CA VAL A 195 21.31 1.14 -8.22
C VAL A 195 22.10 2.43 -8.04
N ALA A 196 23.24 2.40 -7.36
CA ALA A 196 24.04 3.60 -7.09
C ALA A 196 24.71 4.20 -8.35
N THR A 197 24.82 3.45 -9.44
CA THR A 197 25.57 3.85 -10.65
C THR A 197 24.80 3.73 -11.97
N GLY A 198 23.48 3.45 -11.93
CA GLY A 198 22.69 3.18 -13.13
C GLY A 198 23.07 1.85 -13.80
N GLY A 199 23.26 0.80 -12.97
CA GLY A 199 23.74 -0.51 -13.39
C GLY A 199 22.99 -1.13 -14.57
N LYS A 200 23.70 -2.01 -15.29
CA LYS A 200 23.21 -2.63 -16.53
C LYS A 200 22.06 -3.59 -16.23
N LYS A 201 20.99 -3.49 -17.03
CA LYS A 201 19.84 -4.40 -17.03
C LYS A 201 20.30 -5.86 -17.11
N ILE A 202 19.87 -6.72 -16.18
CA ILE A 202 20.03 -8.18 -16.28
C ILE A 202 19.06 -8.70 -17.34
#